data_AF-A0A8B8XGI6-F1
#
_entry.id   AF-A0A8B8XGI6-F1
#
_cell.length_a   1.000
_cell.length_b   1.000
_cell.length_c   1.000
_cell.angle_alpha   90.00
_cell.angle_beta   90.00
_cell.angle_gamma   90.00
#
_symmetry.space_group_name_H-M   'P 1'
#
loop_
_entity.id
_entity.type
_entity.pdbx_description
1 polymer ?
#
loop_
_entity_poly.entity_id
_entity_poly.type
_entity_poly.pdbx_seq_one_letter_code
_entity_poly.pdbx_strand_id
1 'polypeptide(L)'
;MQQDAHEFLNYLLNTIADILQEEKKQEKQNGKLKNGNMNEPAENNKPELTWVHEIFQGTLTNETRCLNCETVSSKDEDFLDLSVDVEQNTSITHCLRDFSNTETLCSEQKYYCETCCSKQEAQKRMRVKKLPMILALHLKRFKYMEQLHRYTKLSYRVVFPLELRLFNTSSDAVNLDRMYDLVAVVVHCGRK
;
A
#
# COMPACT_ATOMS: atom_id res chain seq x y z
N MET A 1 -14.22 25.08 -2.87
CA MET A 1 -13.26 24.16 -3.53
C MET A 1 -13.43 22.80 -2.87
N GLN A 2 -13.81 21.76 -3.61
CA GLN A 2 -13.88 20.39 -3.10
C GLN A 2 -12.52 19.71 -3.30
N GLN A 3 -12.14 18.85 -2.37
CA GLN A 3 -10.85 18.15 -2.36
C GLN A 3 -11.08 16.64 -2.22
N ASP A 4 -10.12 15.83 -2.67
CA ASP A 4 -10.16 14.38 -2.50
C ASP A 4 -9.84 14.00 -1.03
N ALA A 5 -10.76 13.28 -0.38
CA ALA A 5 -10.60 12.86 1.00
C ALA A 5 -9.46 11.83 1.15
N HIS A 6 -9.15 11.04 0.12
CA HIS A 6 -8.04 10.08 0.12
C HIS A 6 -6.69 10.78 0.05
N GLU A 7 -6.58 11.82 -0.78
CA GLU A 7 -5.39 12.68 -0.84
C GLU A 7 -5.16 13.36 0.52
N PHE A 8 -6.23 13.89 1.12
CA PHE A 8 -6.15 14.49 2.45
C PHE A 8 -5.74 13.48 3.54
N LEU A 9 -6.29 12.25 3.53
CA LEU A 9 -5.92 11.20 4.47
C LEU A 9 -4.43 10.87 4.37
N ASN A 10 -3.93 10.69 3.15
CA ASN A 10 -2.52 10.41 2.89
C ASN A 10 -1.63 11.55 3.37
N TYR A 11 -1.98 12.79 3.02
CA TYR A 11 -1.25 13.96 3.48
C TYR A 11 -1.21 14.03 5.02
N LEU A 12 -2.35 13.84 5.68
CA LEU A 12 -2.49 13.91 7.13
C LEU A 12 -1.63 12.85 7.83
N LEU A 13 -1.74 11.58 7.43
CA LEU A 13 -1.00 10.50 8.09
C LEU A 13 0.52 10.66 7.91
N ASN A 14 0.97 10.99 6.70
CA ASN A 14 2.40 11.23 6.45
C ASN A 14 2.92 12.45 7.23
N THR A 15 2.16 13.56 7.26
CA THR A 15 2.55 14.75 8.02
C THR A 15 2.69 14.45 9.52
N ILE A 16 1.74 13.71 10.10
CA ILE A 16 1.82 13.31 11.52
C ILE A 16 3.04 12.39 11.73
N ALA A 17 3.26 11.42 10.84
CA ALA A 17 4.41 10.52 10.92
C ALA A 17 5.74 11.27 10.88
N ASP A 18 5.88 12.24 9.97
CA ASP A 18 7.09 13.06 9.81
C ASP A 18 7.38 13.91 11.06
N ILE A 19 6.34 14.56 11.62
CA ILE A 19 6.47 15.34 12.86
C ILE A 19 6.99 14.46 14.00
N LEU A 20 6.39 13.28 14.19
CA LEU A 20 6.78 12.36 15.25
C LEU A 20 8.20 11.79 15.06
N GLN A 21 8.60 11.54 13.82
CA GLN A 21 9.98 11.11 13.53
C GLN A 21 10.98 12.22 13.85
N GLU A 22 10.64 13.47 13.55
CA GLU A 22 11.49 14.61 13.85
C GLU A 22 11.61 14.85 15.37
N GLU A 23 10.52 14.75 16.12
CA GLU A 23 10.53 14.80 17.59
C GLU A 23 11.45 13.72 18.20
N LYS A 24 11.32 12.46 17.75
CA LYS A 24 12.20 11.37 18.19
C LYS A 24 13.68 11.61 17.87
N LYS A 25 13.99 12.19 16.71
CA LYS A 25 15.37 12.54 16.35
C LYS A 25 15.94 13.62 17.27
N GLN A 26 15.14 14.62 17.61
CA GLN A 26 15.52 15.69 18.52
C GLN A 26 15.75 15.17 19.94
N GLU A 27 14.89 14.29 20.45
CA GLU A 27 15.06 13.64 21.75
C GLU A 27 16.37 12.84 21.83
N LYS A 28 16.71 12.08 20.78
CA LYS A 28 17.97 11.33 20.71
C LYS A 28 19.19 12.24 20.68
N GLN A 29 19.11 13.37 19.97
CA GLN A 29 20.19 14.35 19.94
C GLN A 29 20.37 15.02 21.32
N ASN A 30 19.26 15.40 21.97
CA ASN A 30 19.28 16.01 23.30
C ASN A 30 19.73 15.02 24.41
N GLY A 31 19.40 13.73 24.28
CA GLY A 31 19.81 12.67 25.21
C GLY A 31 21.27 12.25 25.08
N LYS A 32 21.89 12.35 23.89
CA LYS A 32 23.30 12.01 23.64
C LYS A 32 24.31 13.01 24.24
N LEU A 33 23.88 14.19 24.69
CA LEU A 33 24.73 15.19 25.34
C LEU A 33 25.16 14.82 26.78
N LYS A 34 24.75 13.68 27.34
CA LYS A 34 25.06 13.29 28.74
C LYS A 34 25.97 12.09 28.96
N ASN A 35 26.45 11.37 27.94
CA ASN A 35 27.48 10.36 28.17
C ASN A 35 28.35 10.16 26.93
N GLY A 36 29.59 10.65 27.02
CA GLY A 36 30.65 10.32 26.07
C GLY A 36 31.07 8.87 26.27
N ASN A 37 30.64 8.00 25.36
CA ASN A 37 31.43 6.84 24.97
C ASN A 37 31.12 6.50 23.51
N MET A 38 32.13 6.71 22.67
CA MET A 38 32.17 6.32 21.27
C MET A 38 32.31 4.80 21.22
N ASN A 39 31.32 4.11 20.64
CA ASN A 39 31.42 2.84 19.91
C ASN A 39 30.04 2.16 19.89
N GLU A 40 29.12 2.67 19.06
CA GLU A 40 28.01 1.85 18.56
C GLU A 40 28.11 1.80 17.04
N PRO A 41 28.08 0.60 16.42
CA PRO A 41 28.10 0.50 14.97
C PRO A 41 26.86 1.20 14.42
N ALA A 42 27.01 1.84 13.26
CA ALA A 42 25.91 2.41 12.49
C ALA A 42 24.99 1.30 11.96
N GLU A 43 24.20 0.69 12.85
CA GLU A 43 23.20 -0.30 12.48
C GLU A 43 21.98 0.41 11.89
N ASN A 44 21.87 0.28 10.57
CA ASN A 44 20.68 0.46 9.73
C ASN A 44 19.94 1.80 9.83
N ASN A 45 20.16 2.63 8.80
CA ASN A 45 19.37 3.82 8.42
C ASN A 45 17.89 3.52 8.09
N LYS A 46 17.21 2.64 8.83
CA LYS A 46 15.75 2.53 8.74
C LYS A 46 15.13 3.57 9.68
N PRO A 47 14.29 4.49 9.18
CA PRO A 47 13.60 5.43 10.04
C PRO A 47 12.81 4.65 11.09
N GLU A 48 12.88 5.10 12.34
CA GLU A 48 12.13 4.48 13.41
C GLU A 48 10.63 4.61 13.17
N LEU A 49 9.93 3.52 13.43
CA LEU A 49 8.48 3.48 13.35
C LEU A 49 7.89 4.41 14.42
N THR A 50 6.84 5.13 14.04
CA THR A 50 6.02 5.95 14.94
C THR A 50 4.72 5.22 15.20
N TRP A 51 3.91 5.70 16.15
CA TRP A 51 2.60 5.09 16.40
C TRP A 51 1.69 5.13 15.16
N VAL A 52 1.88 6.09 14.23
CA VAL A 52 1.15 6.09 12.94
C VAL A 52 1.47 4.82 12.16
N HIS A 53 2.75 4.47 12.10
CA HIS A 53 3.19 3.26 11.41
C HIS A 53 2.77 1.99 12.17
N GLU A 54 2.78 2.00 13.49
CA GLU A 54 2.28 0.86 14.29
C GLU A 54 0.80 0.57 14.03
N ILE A 55 0.00 1.62 13.82
CA ILE A 55 -1.44 1.51 13.62
C ILE A 55 -1.77 1.21 12.15
N PHE A 56 -1.28 2.02 11.21
CA PHE A 56 -1.73 2.01 9.81
C PHE A 56 -0.75 1.33 8.85
N GLN A 57 0.51 1.11 9.23
CA GLN A 57 1.49 0.56 8.29
C GLN A 57 1.34 -0.95 8.11
N GLY A 58 1.06 -1.34 6.87
CA GLY A 58 1.27 -2.69 6.37
C GLY A 58 2.44 -2.74 5.40
N THR A 59 2.76 -3.95 4.93
CA THR A 59 3.81 -4.18 3.95
C THR A 59 3.28 -5.11 2.86
N LEU A 60 3.52 -4.72 1.60
CA LEU A 60 3.26 -5.52 0.41
C LEU A 60 4.59 -6.05 -0.13
N THR A 61 4.58 -7.22 -0.73
CA THR A 61 5.67 -7.72 -1.57
C THR A 61 5.21 -7.66 -3.02
N ASN A 62 5.89 -6.84 -3.82
CA ASN A 62 5.69 -6.74 -5.25
C ASN A 62 6.67 -7.70 -5.94
N GLU A 63 6.14 -8.77 -6.53
CA GLU A 63 6.90 -9.80 -7.24
C GLU A 63 6.74 -9.56 -8.75
N THR A 64 7.86 -9.50 -9.48
CA THR A 64 7.87 -9.42 -10.95
C THR A 64 8.73 -10.54 -11.51
N ARG A 65 8.12 -11.46 -12.26
CA ARG A 65 8.78 -12.56 -12.98
C ARG A 65 8.90 -12.23 -14.46
N CYS A 66 10.11 -12.13 -14.97
CA CYS A 66 10.36 -12.02 -16.41
C CYS A 66 9.90 -13.30 -17.12
N LEU A 67 9.13 -13.21 -18.21
CA LEU A 67 8.67 -14.39 -18.96
C LEU A 67 9.69 -14.88 -19.99
N ASN A 68 10.78 -14.14 -20.22
CA ASN A 68 11.85 -14.55 -21.13
C ASN A 68 12.97 -15.34 -20.43
N CYS A 69 13.48 -14.83 -19.30
CA CYS A 69 14.59 -15.48 -18.56
C CYS A 69 14.16 -16.09 -17.22
N GLU A 70 12.88 -16.01 -16.88
CA GLU A 70 12.29 -16.52 -15.63
C GLU A 70 12.80 -15.91 -14.32
N THR A 71 13.72 -14.93 -14.39
CA THR A 71 14.21 -14.21 -13.21
C THR A 71 13.06 -13.53 -12.48
N VAL A 72 12.98 -13.78 -11.17
CA VAL A 72 12.00 -13.15 -10.27
C VAL A 72 12.70 -12.06 -9.47
N SER A 73 12.12 -10.87 -9.48
CA SER A 73 12.49 -9.77 -8.59
C SER A 73 11.37 -9.55 -7.58
N SER A 74 11.73 -9.34 -6.33
CA SER A 74 10.78 -9.09 -5.24
C SER A 74 11.20 -7.84 -4.51
N LYS A 75 10.25 -6.93 -4.29
CA LYS A 75 10.47 -5.69 -3.54
C LYS A 75 9.37 -5.51 -2.51
N ASP A 76 9.77 -5.31 -1.26
CA ASP A 76 8.83 -4.95 -0.21
C ASP A 76 8.55 -3.44 -0.25
N GLU A 77 7.28 -3.07 -0.16
CA GLU A 77 6.79 -1.69 -0.13
C GLU A 77 5.80 -1.53 1.02
N ASP A 78 6.07 -0.55 1.89
CA ASP A 78 5.20 -0.20 2.99
C ASP A 78 4.03 0.68 2.50
N PHE A 79 2.88 0.57 3.16
CA PHE A 79 1.68 1.36 2.85
C PHE A 79 0.96 1.78 4.12
N LEU A 80 0.26 2.92 4.07
CA LEU A 80 -0.65 3.39 5.14
C LEU A 80 -2.13 3.18 4.78
N ASP A 81 -2.44 3.00 3.49
CA ASP A 81 -3.74 2.57 2.98
C ASP A 81 -3.58 1.62 1.78
N LEU A 82 -4.61 0.81 1.51
CA LEU A 82 -4.71 0.05 0.27
C LEU A 82 -5.77 0.66 -0.65
N SER A 83 -5.31 1.14 -1.80
CA SER A 83 -6.16 1.62 -2.87
C SER A 83 -6.51 0.48 -3.84
N VAL A 84 -7.76 0.04 -3.84
CA VAL A 84 -8.24 -1.07 -4.68
C VAL A 84 -9.09 -0.58 -5.84
N ASP A 85 -8.90 -1.21 -6.98
CA ASP A 85 -9.72 -1.01 -8.17
C ASP A 85 -11.12 -1.61 -7.97
N VAL A 86 -12.13 -0.96 -8.57
CA VAL A 86 -13.54 -1.33 -8.40
C VAL A 86 -14.20 -1.66 -9.73
N GLU A 87 -14.97 -2.74 -9.73
CA GLU A 87 -15.77 -3.19 -10.86
C GLU A 87 -17.27 -3.13 -10.53
N GLN A 88 -18.11 -3.26 -11.56
CA GLN A 88 -19.56 -3.23 -11.39
C GLN A 88 -20.04 -4.49 -10.66
N ASN A 89 -20.86 -4.29 -9.62
CA ASN A 89 -21.47 -5.38 -8.83
C ASN A 89 -20.45 -6.31 -8.12
N THR A 90 -19.42 -5.73 -7.53
CA THR A 90 -18.36 -6.48 -6.82
C THR A 90 -18.48 -6.38 -5.28
N SER A 91 -17.54 -6.97 -4.56
CA SER A 91 -17.36 -6.87 -3.10
C SER A 91 -15.92 -6.51 -2.74
N ILE A 92 -15.71 -5.93 -1.54
CA ILE A 92 -14.36 -5.66 -1.01
C ILE A 92 -13.51 -6.93 -0.97
N THR A 93 -14.11 -8.05 -0.56
CA THR A 93 -13.42 -9.35 -0.51
C THR A 93 -12.94 -9.78 -1.90
N HIS A 94 -13.71 -9.49 -2.96
CA HIS A 94 -13.30 -9.75 -4.34
C HIS A 94 -12.19 -8.78 -4.78
N CYS A 95 -12.38 -7.47 -4.59
CA CYS A 95 -11.39 -6.45 -4.92
C CYS A 95 -10.02 -6.74 -4.28
N LEU A 96 -9.98 -7.18 -3.02
CA LEU A 96 -8.73 -7.53 -2.32
C LEU A 96 -8.11 -8.84 -2.81
N ARG A 97 -8.93 -9.79 -3.29
CA ARG A 97 -8.42 -10.97 -3.96
C ARG A 97 -7.78 -10.59 -5.29
N ASP A 98 -8.45 -9.75 -6.07
CA ASP A 98 -7.97 -9.30 -7.38
C ASP A 98 -6.73 -8.42 -7.28
N PHE A 99 -6.63 -7.62 -6.22
CA PHE A 99 -5.41 -6.88 -5.88
C PHE A 99 -4.17 -7.78 -5.79
N SER A 100 -4.37 -9.04 -5.36
CA SER A 100 -3.31 -10.05 -5.24
C SER A 100 -3.28 -11.07 -6.38
N ASN A 101 -4.04 -10.87 -7.45
CA ASN A 101 -3.92 -11.68 -8.66
C ASN A 101 -2.66 -11.33 -9.44
N THR A 102 -2.19 -12.28 -10.24
CA THR A 102 -1.08 -12.05 -11.16
C THR A 102 -1.59 -11.32 -12.40
N GLU A 103 -0.97 -10.20 -12.71
CA GLU A 103 -1.14 -9.43 -13.94
C GLU A 103 -0.01 -9.77 -14.93
N THR A 104 -0.34 -9.88 -16.22
CA THR A 104 0.67 -10.04 -17.28
C THR A 104 0.92 -8.68 -17.94
N LEU A 105 2.15 -8.19 -17.81
CA LEU A 105 2.65 -6.99 -18.46
C LEU A 105 3.07 -7.31 -19.90
N CYS A 106 2.30 -6.86 -20.88
CA CYS A 106 2.54 -7.11 -22.30
C CYS A 106 2.44 -5.82 -23.14
N SER A 107 2.78 -5.93 -24.43
CA SER A 107 2.69 -4.83 -25.41
C SER A 107 3.41 -3.54 -24.93
N GLU A 108 2.68 -2.43 -24.74
CA GLU A 108 3.24 -1.14 -24.30
C GLU A 108 3.70 -1.13 -22.82
N GLN A 109 3.21 -2.08 -22.02
CA GLN A 109 3.45 -2.15 -20.57
C GLN A 109 4.62 -3.08 -20.20
N LYS A 110 5.45 -3.51 -21.18
CA LYS A 110 6.59 -4.41 -20.94
C LYS A 110 7.56 -3.86 -19.87
N TYR A 111 7.96 -4.75 -18.98
CA TYR A 111 8.91 -4.50 -17.89
C TYR A 111 10.36 -4.53 -18.42
N TYR A 112 11.22 -3.62 -17.95
CA TYR A 112 12.65 -3.67 -18.27
C TYR A 112 13.35 -4.68 -17.35
N CYS A 113 13.78 -5.81 -17.92
CA CYS A 113 14.49 -6.84 -17.18
C CYS A 113 15.99 -6.55 -17.17
N GLU A 114 16.57 -6.40 -15.98
CA GLU A 114 18.01 -6.16 -15.80
C GLU A 114 18.86 -7.35 -16.28
N THR A 115 18.38 -8.59 -16.12
CA THR A 115 19.08 -9.79 -16.60
C THR A 115 19.07 -9.90 -18.13
N CYS A 116 18.00 -9.50 -18.80
CA CYS A 116 17.91 -9.49 -20.26
C CYS A 116 18.40 -8.18 -20.90
N CYS A 117 18.71 -7.16 -20.10
CA CYS A 117 19.03 -5.80 -20.53
C CYS A 117 18.06 -5.24 -21.60
N SER A 118 16.76 -5.55 -21.48
CA SER A 118 15.74 -5.20 -22.49
C SER A 118 14.31 -5.27 -21.94
N LYS A 119 13.35 -4.67 -22.66
CA LYS A 119 11.92 -4.75 -22.33
C LYS A 119 11.36 -6.13 -22.66
N GLN A 120 10.82 -6.81 -21.65
CA GLN A 120 10.29 -8.16 -21.74
C GLN A 120 8.86 -8.21 -21.21
N GLU A 121 8.13 -9.22 -21.64
CA GLU A 121 6.87 -9.58 -20.99
C GLU A 121 7.15 -10.12 -19.59
N ALA A 122 6.29 -9.79 -18.63
CA ALA A 122 6.49 -10.18 -17.24
C ALA A 122 5.16 -10.47 -16.56
N GLN A 123 5.20 -11.33 -15.55
CA GLN A 123 4.11 -11.50 -14.60
C GLN A 123 4.40 -10.68 -13.35
N LYS A 124 3.49 -9.77 -13.01
CA LYS A 124 3.56 -8.93 -11.82
C LYS A 124 2.47 -9.35 -10.83
N ARG A 125 2.79 -9.42 -9.55
CA ARG A 125 1.83 -9.74 -8.50
C ARG A 125 2.16 -8.97 -7.23
N MET A 126 1.13 -8.45 -6.56
CA MET A 126 1.27 -7.81 -5.25
C MET A 126 0.70 -8.70 -4.16
N ARG A 127 1.50 -9.02 -3.14
CA ARG A 127 1.10 -9.89 -2.03
C ARG A 127 1.13 -9.08 -0.75
N VAL A 128 0.08 -9.17 0.06
CA VAL A 128 0.15 -8.65 1.43
C VAL A 128 1.11 -9.53 2.22
N LYS A 129 2.13 -8.91 2.82
CA LYS A 129 3.15 -9.53 3.69
C LYS A 129 2.93 -9.22 5.16
N LYS A 130 2.56 -7.98 5.49
CA LYS A 130 2.17 -7.56 6.84
C LYS A 130 0.89 -6.76 6.77
N LEU A 131 -0.10 -7.19 7.56
CA LEU A 131 -1.37 -6.49 7.73
C LEU A 131 -1.27 -5.44 8.86
N PRO A 132 -1.77 -4.20 8.67
CA PRO A 132 -1.74 -3.13 9.69
C PRO A 132 -2.74 -3.39 10.82
N MET A 133 -2.62 -2.70 11.96
CA MET A 133 -3.63 -2.81 13.03
C MET A 133 -4.99 -2.28 12.55
N ILE A 134 -5.00 -1.10 11.93
CA ILE A 134 -6.17 -0.53 11.25
C ILE A 134 -5.89 -0.54 9.75
N LEU A 135 -6.75 -1.24 9.00
CA LEU A 135 -6.68 -1.28 7.56
C LEU A 135 -7.55 -0.17 6.95
N ALA A 136 -6.89 0.86 6.42
CA ALA A 136 -7.56 1.86 5.60
C ALA A 136 -7.70 1.33 4.16
N LEU A 137 -8.94 1.21 3.67
CA LEU A 137 -9.24 0.80 2.30
C LEU A 137 -9.80 1.97 1.51
N HIS A 138 -9.10 2.35 0.44
CA HIS A 138 -9.57 3.33 -0.51
C HIS A 138 -10.12 2.62 -1.75
N LEU A 139 -11.37 2.95 -2.10
CA LEU A 139 -11.98 2.49 -3.35
C LEU A 139 -11.67 3.50 -4.45
N LYS A 140 -10.90 3.11 -5.47
CA LYS A 140 -10.55 3.94 -6.63
C LYS A 140 -11.77 4.22 -7.52
N ARG A 141 -12.70 5.02 -7.02
CA ARG A 141 -13.96 5.36 -7.68
C ARG A 141 -13.80 6.48 -8.67
N PHE A 142 -12.68 7.19 -8.73
CA PHE A 142 -12.45 8.23 -9.72
C PHE A 142 -11.48 7.71 -10.77
N LYS A 143 -11.96 7.57 -12.01
CA LYS A 143 -11.15 7.09 -13.13
C LYS A 143 -11.12 8.15 -14.22
N TYR A 144 -9.93 8.41 -14.77
CA TYR A 144 -9.78 9.25 -15.95
C TYR A 144 -10.30 8.50 -17.17
N MET A 145 -11.28 9.08 -17.86
CA MET A 145 -11.85 8.52 -19.09
C MET A 145 -11.25 9.26 -20.28
N GLU A 146 -10.33 8.63 -21.00
CA GLU A 146 -9.66 9.23 -22.17
C GLU A 146 -10.67 9.71 -23.22
N GLN A 147 -11.70 8.90 -23.51
CA GLN A 147 -12.77 9.25 -24.46
C GLN A 147 -13.48 10.58 -24.11
N LEU A 148 -13.58 10.90 -22.82
CA LEU A 148 -14.30 12.07 -22.32
C LEU A 148 -13.36 13.19 -21.83
N HIS A 149 -12.05 12.96 -21.86
CA HIS A 149 -11.01 13.87 -21.36
C HIS A 149 -11.29 14.41 -19.95
N ARG A 150 -11.85 13.56 -19.06
CA ARG A 150 -12.20 13.95 -17.69
C ARG A 150 -12.23 12.78 -16.72
N TYR A 151 -12.05 13.09 -15.44
CA TYR A 151 -12.36 12.15 -14.36
C TYR A 151 -13.87 11.92 -14.25
N THR A 152 -14.24 10.66 -14.03
CA THR A 152 -15.62 10.24 -13.81
C THR A 152 -15.70 9.36 -12.59
N LYS A 153 -16.74 9.60 -11.76
CA LYS A 153 -17.05 8.75 -10.62
C LYS A 153 -17.71 7.44 -11.05
N LEU A 154 -17.08 6.34 -10.70
CA LEU A 154 -17.60 4.97 -10.76
C LEU A 154 -18.61 4.78 -9.63
N SER A 155 -19.89 4.97 -9.94
CA SER A 155 -21.01 4.77 -9.00
C SER A 155 -21.41 3.29 -8.89
N TYR A 156 -20.41 2.40 -9.01
CA TYR A 156 -20.61 0.95 -8.98
C TYR A 156 -21.02 0.47 -7.60
N ARG A 157 -21.90 -0.54 -7.59
CA ARG A 157 -22.24 -1.25 -6.36
C ARG A 157 -21.04 -2.08 -5.92
N VAL A 158 -20.47 -1.74 -4.76
CA VAL A 158 -19.39 -2.48 -4.11
C VAL A 158 -19.86 -2.81 -2.70
N VAL A 159 -20.03 -4.10 -2.41
CA VAL A 159 -20.48 -4.56 -1.09
C VAL A 159 -19.27 -4.66 -0.15
N PHE A 160 -19.37 -4.08 1.04
CA PHE A 160 -18.38 -4.22 2.10
C PHE A 160 -19.02 -4.92 3.31
N PRO A 161 -18.43 -6.00 3.83
CA PRO A 161 -18.97 -6.67 5.01
C PRO A 161 -18.64 -5.88 6.29
N LEU A 162 -19.39 -6.11 7.37
CA LEU A 162 -19.06 -5.58 8.69
C LEU A 162 -17.86 -6.30 9.30
N GLU A 163 -17.68 -7.58 8.98
CA GLU A 163 -16.54 -8.40 9.38
C GLU A 163 -15.80 -8.87 8.13
N LEU A 164 -14.48 -8.65 8.08
CA LEU A 164 -13.64 -8.98 6.94
C LEU A 164 -12.48 -9.87 7.37
N ARG A 165 -12.45 -11.09 6.84
CA ARG A 165 -11.31 -12.00 6.97
C ARG A 165 -10.29 -11.74 5.88
N LEU A 166 -9.05 -11.45 6.25
CA LEU A 166 -7.94 -11.29 5.30
C LEU A 166 -6.85 -12.30 5.57
N PHE A 167 -6.39 -12.93 4.50
CA PHE A 167 -5.31 -13.89 4.54
C PHE A 167 -4.00 -13.16 4.26
N ASN A 168 -2.97 -13.50 5.02
CA ASN A 168 -1.64 -13.09 4.67
C ASN A 168 -1.21 -13.94 3.46
N THR A 169 -0.89 -13.26 2.37
CA THR A 169 -0.59 -13.96 1.12
C THR A 169 0.90 -14.26 0.97
N SER A 170 1.77 -13.70 1.81
CA SER A 170 3.21 -14.00 1.81
C SER A 170 3.49 -15.34 2.51
N SER A 171 4.45 -16.12 1.97
CA SER A 171 4.88 -17.40 2.56
C SER A 171 5.49 -17.24 3.95
N ASP A 172 6.01 -16.06 4.26
CA ASP A 172 6.81 -15.80 5.46
C ASP A 172 5.97 -15.14 6.58
N ALA A 173 4.65 -15.21 6.43
CA ALA A 173 3.69 -14.59 7.33
C ALA A 173 3.62 -15.29 8.70
N VAL A 174 3.84 -14.53 9.78
CA VAL A 174 3.74 -15.04 11.17
C VAL A 174 2.31 -15.44 11.55
N ASN A 175 1.30 -14.76 11.01
CA ASN A 175 -0.11 -15.11 11.16
C ASN A 175 -0.72 -15.35 9.77
N LEU A 176 -1.42 -16.48 9.62
CA LEU A 176 -2.01 -16.93 8.35
C LEU A 176 -3.18 -16.04 7.91
N ASP A 177 -3.92 -15.48 8.87
CA ASP A 177 -5.05 -14.60 8.63
C ASP A 177 -5.34 -13.64 9.79
N ARG A 178 -6.17 -12.64 9.52
CA ARG A 178 -6.65 -11.66 10.49
C ARG A 178 -8.11 -11.31 10.20
N MET A 179 -8.91 -11.23 11.25
CA MET A 179 -10.27 -10.69 11.21
C MET A 179 -10.24 -9.19 11.47
N TYR A 180 -11.02 -8.44 10.71
CA TYR A 180 -11.22 -7.00 10.88
C TYR A 180 -12.71 -6.70 11.03
N ASP A 181 -13.02 -5.79 11.94
CA ASP A 181 -14.36 -5.23 12.10
C ASP A 181 -14.41 -3.83 11.49
N LEU A 182 -15.49 -3.53 10.77
CA LEU A 182 -15.70 -2.21 10.18
C LEU A 182 -16.04 -1.19 11.26
N VAL A 183 -15.17 -0.20 11.42
CA VAL A 183 -15.34 0.87 12.43
C VAL A 183 -15.79 2.21 11.85
N ALA A 184 -15.51 2.49 10.58
CA ALA A 184 -15.82 3.78 9.95
C ALA A 184 -15.93 3.67 8.42
N VAL A 185 -16.71 4.57 7.81
CA VAL A 185 -16.82 4.71 6.35
C VAL A 185 -16.85 6.20 5.99
N VAL A 186 -15.96 6.62 5.08
CA VAL A 186 -16.01 7.95 4.46
C VAL A 186 -16.82 7.85 3.17
N VAL A 187 -17.95 8.57 3.09
CA VAL A 187 -18.89 8.50 1.97
C VAL A 187 -18.82 9.75 1.10
N HIS A 188 -18.50 9.58 -0.18
CA HIS A 188 -18.59 10.66 -1.15
C HIS A 188 -19.98 10.75 -1.78
N CYS A 189 -20.69 11.86 -1.53
CA CYS A 189 -22.00 12.17 -2.12
C CYS A 189 -21.83 13.21 -3.24
N GLY A 190 -22.06 12.80 -4.48
CA GLY A 190 -21.83 13.66 -5.66
C GLY A 190 -21.46 12.87 -6.90
N ARG A 191 -21.48 13.54 -8.07
CA ARG A 191 -21.18 12.96 -9.39
C ARG A 191 -19.80 13.35 -9.94
N LYS A 192 -19.22 14.43 -9.42
CA LYS A 192 -17.88 14.92 -9.77
C LYS A 192 -17.01 14.81 -8.55
#